data_AF-A0A355CKA7-F1
#
_entry.id   AF-A0A355CKA7-F1
#
_cell.length_a   1.000
_cell.length_b   1.000
_cell.length_c   1.000
_cell.angle_alpha   90.00
_cell.angle_beta   90.00
_cell.angle_gamma   90.00
#
_symmetry.space_group_name_H-M   'P 1'
#
loop_
_entity.id
_entity.type
_entity.pdbx_description
1 polymer ?
#
loop_
_entity_poly.entity_id
_entity_poly.type
_entity_poly.pdbx_seq_one_letter_code
_entity_poly.pdbx_strand_id
1 'polypeptide(L)'
;MKIAPTRIAISQKQRRFLSAVSAVLTSSFVSQLIWPFIENQPAFAQTSAYCQLAKEQVNQKEDLRRAALSGKPESQQAYFAVLNKHAREIAECRQKTWPQTQAVWLRLYPCDVRAGELDRVLDKVVNKGYNQVYIETFYDGQVLLPVADNPTPWPSVVRNPGYEKYDLLEKAIAKGKQRGLKVYAWLFTMNFGYTYSQREDRQQALAKNGQNQTSLTVVEDGVINDEFGEVPGNQAFIDPYSTQGRQDYSLLVNQVLKRRPQGMLFDYIRYLRGVGAASVSTKVQDLWIYGSASQQALLQRASNQQGRDLIQRYLTKGFVNTNDVQAVVKQYPTEQEPLWQGRTPRPILVATPVALRQNSTATTAATTASKKPATGRQNVPTLTPTPTPTPTPKLPDTGTLQKDLWQLSVAHAVQGILDFFGMAIQPAQRMGMPVGAVFFPNGNQTINQGGFDSRLQPWDRFPAAVEFHA
;
A
#
# COMPACT_ATOMS: atom_id res chain seq x y z
N MET A 1 22.16 57.93 -6.47
CA MET A 1 21.85 59.15 -5.71
C MET A 1 21.84 58.79 -4.24
N LYS A 2 22.76 59.38 -3.45
CA LYS A 2 22.88 59.19 -2.00
C LYS A 2 21.61 59.71 -1.30
N ILE A 3 21.34 59.19 -0.09
CA ILE A 3 21.02 59.92 1.16
C ILE A 3 20.18 58.99 2.07
N ALA A 4 20.82 58.53 3.16
CA ALA A 4 20.20 58.17 4.43
C ALA A 4 20.02 59.45 5.28
N PRO A 5 19.73 59.43 6.59
CA PRO A 5 18.73 58.76 7.43
C PRO A 5 17.94 59.80 8.28
N THR A 6 17.03 59.40 9.18
CA THR A 6 16.67 60.26 10.34
C THR A 6 16.42 59.42 11.60
N ARG A 7 16.65 60.05 12.76
CA ARG A 7 17.05 59.51 14.07
C ARG A 7 16.18 60.19 15.16
N ILE A 8 16.21 59.66 16.41
CA ILE A 8 15.95 60.35 17.73
C ILE A 8 14.45 60.39 18.18
N ALA A 9 13.98 60.31 19.45
CA ALA A 9 14.46 60.20 20.86
C ALA A 9 13.31 59.63 21.75
N ILE A 10 13.54 58.84 22.83
CA ILE A 10 13.73 59.14 24.30
C ILE A 10 12.50 59.69 25.08
N SER A 11 12.17 59.02 26.21
CA SER A 11 11.68 59.61 27.49
C SER A 11 11.75 58.55 28.62
N GLN A 12 12.80 58.52 29.47
CA GLN A 12 12.89 59.04 30.85
C GLN A 12 11.82 58.59 31.88
N LYS A 13 12.28 57.89 32.93
CA LYS A 13 11.95 58.22 34.34
C LYS A 13 13.03 57.73 35.31
N GLN A 14 13.48 58.65 36.15
CA GLN A 14 14.48 58.49 37.21
C GLN A 14 13.87 57.90 38.48
N ARG A 15 14.71 57.26 39.31
CA ARG A 15 14.90 57.65 40.72
C ARG A 15 16.19 57.02 41.27
N ARG A 16 17.04 57.88 41.85
CA ARG A 16 18.24 57.55 42.63
C ARG A 16 17.89 57.55 44.12
N PHE A 17 18.57 56.73 44.92
CA PHE A 17 19.02 57.09 46.26
C PHE A 17 20.38 56.41 46.53
N LEU A 18 21.25 57.14 47.23
CA LEU A 18 22.68 56.92 47.51
C LEU A 18 22.89 56.58 49.00
N SER A 19 23.91 55.76 49.32
CA SER A 19 24.95 55.94 50.37
C SER A 19 25.65 54.58 50.59
N ALA A 20 26.91 54.32 50.22
CA ALA A 20 28.21 54.84 50.71
C ALA A 20 28.56 54.42 52.16
N VAL A 21 29.62 53.61 52.34
CA VAL A 21 30.91 53.92 53.02
C VAL A 21 31.68 52.63 53.42
N SER A 22 33.01 52.73 53.30
CA SER A 22 34.12 51.75 53.32
C SER A 22 34.58 51.21 54.69
N ALA A 23 35.58 50.28 54.62
CA ALA A 23 36.70 49.95 55.56
C ALA A 23 36.56 48.63 56.36
N VAL A 24 37.58 47.82 56.73
CA VAL A 24 39.05 47.73 56.54
C VAL A 24 39.49 46.28 56.94
N LEU A 25 40.68 45.85 56.48
CA LEU A 25 41.51 44.64 56.72
C LEU A 25 41.47 43.94 58.09
N THR A 26 41.69 42.59 58.12
CA THR A 26 42.76 41.89 58.91
C THR A 26 42.85 40.36 58.70
N SER A 27 44.08 39.89 58.40
CA SER A 27 44.84 38.69 58.89
C SER A 27 44.33 37.23 58.82
N SER A 28 45.10 36.42 58.07
CA SER A 28 45.88 35.22 58.46
C SER A 28 45.25 33.87 58.89
N PHE A 29 45.64 32.84 58.13
CA PHE A 29 46.03 31.45 58.48
C PHE A 29 45.07 30.54 59.26
N VAL A 30 44.51 29.51 58.60
CA VAL A 30 44.51 28.10 59.06
C VAL A 30 44.58 27.13 57.87
N SER A 31 45.51 26.19 58.03
CA SER A 31 45.84 24.94 57.34
C SER A 31 44.73 24.02 56.80
N GLN A 32 45.10 23.36 55.69
CA GLN A 32 45.00 21.92 55.38
C GLN A 32 43.70 21.26 54.88
N LEU A 33 43.92 20.46 53.83
CA LEU A 33 43.24 19.20 53.44
C LEU A 33 41.83 19.30 52.84
N ILE A 34 41.74 19.56 51.53
CA ILE A 34 40.66 19.01 50.70
C ILE A 34 41.26 18.57 49.35
N TRP A 35 41.34 17.25 49.15
CA TRP A 35 41.47 16.64 47.83
C TRP A 35 40.30 17.12 46.96
N PRO A 36 40.51 17.61 45.72
CA PRO A 36 39.38 17.67 44.81
C PRO A 36 39.08 16.23 44.42
N PHE A 37 37.95 15.70 44.92
CA PHE A 37 37.16 14.75 44.17
C PHE A 37 36.80 15.46 42.85
N ILE A 38 37.69 15.36 41.86
CA ILE A 38 37.29 15.52 40.47
C ILE A 38 36.43 14.30 40.20
N GLU A 39 35.12 14.45 40.41
CA GLU A 39 34.14 13.62 39.75
C GLU A 39 34.47 13.68 38.25
N ASN A 40 35.12 12.62 37.76
CA ASN A 40 35.13 12.31 36.34
C ASN A 40 33.67 12.09 35.94
N GLN A 41 32.99 13.17 35.57
CA GLN A 41 31.81 13.11 34.74
C GLN A 41 32.17 12.19 33.57
N PRO A 42 31.47 11.07 33.35
CA PRO A 42 31.75 10.23 32.21
C PRO A 42 31.57 11.12 30.97
N ALA A 43 32.63 11.27 30.18
CA ALA A 43 32.55 11.96 28.92
C ALA A 43 31.49 11.24 28.08
N PHE A 44 30.32 11.88 27.94
CA PHE A 44 29.33 11.46 26.96
C PHE A 44 30.04 11.52 25.62
N ALA A 45 30.32 10.35 25.03
CA ALA A 45 30.84 10.27 23.68
C ALA A 45 29.86 11.04 22.78
N GLN A 46 30.32 12.18 22.28
CA GLN A 46 29.49 13.14 21.58
C GLN A 46 29.14 12.52 20.23
N THR A 47 28.00 11.84 20.14
CA THR A 47 27.49 11.37 18.86
C THR A 47 27.31 12.60 17.97
N SER A 48 27.70 12.50 16.70
CA SER A 48 27.57 13.62 15.76
C SER A 48 26.10 14.05 15.61
N ALA A 49 25.83 15.16 14.92
CA ALA A 49 24.48 15.68 14.66
C ALA A 49 23.48 14.66 14.05
N TYR A 50 23.96 13.49 13.61
CA TYR A 50 23.16 12.38 13.07
C TYR A 50 23.24 11.10 13.91
N CYS A 51 23.52 11.20 15.21
CA CYS A 51 23.68 10.07 16.13
C CYS A 51 24.72 9.04 15.68
N GLN A 52 25.76 9.42 14.94
CA GLN A 52 26.81 8.47 14.55
C GLN A 52 27.79 8.28 15.71
N LEU A 53 28.26 7.04 15.88
CA LEU A 53 29.29 6.74 16.87
C LEU A 53 30.65 7.26 16.40
N ALA A 54 31.50 7.66 17.35
CA ALA A 54 32.85 8.11 17.05
C ALA A 54 33.71 6.99 16.44
N LYS A 55 34.68 7.35 15.59
CA LYS A 55 35.51 6.39 14.86
C LYS A 55 36.27 5.46 15.81
N GLU A 56 36.72 5.98 16.94
CA GLU A 56 37.44 5.25 17.98
C GLU A 56 36.54 4.18 18.61
N GLN A 57 35.28 4.52 18.92
CA GLN A 57 34.29 3.57 19.45
C GLN A 57 33.96 2.48 18.41
N VAL A 58 33.87 2.86 17.14
CA VAL A 58 33.63 1.92 16.03
C VAL A 58 34.78 0.92 15.89
N ASN A 59 36.03 1.39 15.92
CA ASN A 59 37.22 0.55 15.84
C ASN A 59 37.31 -0.38 17.05
N GLN A 60 37.12 0.14 18.27
CA GLN A 60 37.11 -0.66 19.49
C GLN A 60 36.06 -1.77 19.43
N LYS A 61 34.84 -1.46 18.94
CA LYS A 61 33.79 -2.48 18.78
C LYS A 61 34.18 -3.54 17.76
N GLU A 62 34.80 -3.16 16.65
CA GLU A 62 35.27 -4.13 15.63
C GLU A 62 36.37 -5.05 16.17
N ASP A 63 37.30 -4.53 16.98
CA ASP A 63 38.34 -5.34 17.62
C ASP A 63 37.73 -6.33 18.62
N LEU A 64 36.77 -5.88 19.44
CA LEU A 64 36.02 -6.73 20.36
C LEU A 64 35.21 -7.81 19.62
N ARG A 65 34.58 -7.46 18.49
CA ARG A 65 33.85 -8.41 17.65
C ARG A 65 34.79 -9.51 17.14
N ARG A 66 35.97 -9.15 16.63
CA ARG A 66 36.99 -10.11 16.16
C ARG A 66 37.49 -10.98 17.29
N ALA A 67 37.76 -10.40 18.46
CA ALA A 67 38.17 -11.14 19.64
C ALA A 67 37.07 -12.12 20.12
N ALA A 68 35.79 -11.74 20.04
CA ALA A 68 34.67 -12.60 20.42
C ALA A 68 34.54 -13.87 19.55
N LEU A 69 35.07 -13.85 18.32
CA LEU A 69 35.10 -15.02 17.44
C LEU A 69 36.10 -16.10 17.91
N SER A 70 37.02 -15.77 18.81
CA SER A 70 37.94 -16.76 19.41
C SER A 70 37.24 -17.75 20.35
N GLY A 71 35.96 -17.51 20.69
CA GLY A 71 35.18 -18.39 21.58
C GLY A 71 35.44 -18.19 23.07
N LYS A 72 36.36 -17.28 23.45
CA LYS A 72 36.63 -16.98 24.87
C LYS A 72 35.43 -16.24 25.51
N PRO A 73 34.88 -16.72 26.65
CA PRO A 73 33.73 -16.07 27.32
C PRO A 73 33.96 -14.60 27.65
N GLU A 74 35.17 -14.24 28.09
CA GLU A 74 35.58 -12.86 28.41
C GLU A 74 35.45 -11.93 27.19
N SER A 75 35.94 -12.38 26.02
CA SER A 75 35.85 -11.61 24.78
C SER A 75 34.39 -11.43 24.32
N GLN A 76 33.57 -12.46 24.48
CA GLN A 76 32.14 -12.39 24.15
C GLN A 76 31.39 -11.43 25.08
N GLN A 77 31.70 -11.46 26.37
CA GLN A 77 31.11 -10.56 27.37
C GLN A 77 31.52 -9.11 27.12
N ALA A 78 32.79 -8.86 26.81
CA ALA A 78 33.28 -7.53 26.46
C ALA A 78 32.61 -6.98 25.20
N TYR A 79 32.42 -7.83 24.17
CA TYR A 79 31.68 -7.44 22.98
C TYR A 79 30.20 -7.14 23.30
N PHE A 80 29.53 -7.99 24.07
CA PHE A 80 28.13 -7.76 24.46
C PHE A 80 27.96 -6.48 25.29
N ALA A 81 28.91 -6.17 26.18
CA ALA A 81 28.90 -4.94 26.96
C ALA A 81 28.97 -3.69 26.07
N VAL A 82 29.83 -3.70 25.04
CA VAL A 82 29.92 -2.56 24.10
C VAL A 82 28.65 -2.44 23.23
N LEU A 83 28.00 -3.55 22.87
CA LEU A 83 26.70 -3.51 22.16
C LEU A 83 25.63 -2.80 22.99
N ASN A 84 25.49 -3.16 24.28
CA ASN A 84 24.49 -2.55 25.17
C ASN A 84 24.79 -1.07 25.47
N LYS A 85 26.07 -0.70 25.55
CA LYS A 85 26.48 0.70 25.68
C LYS A 85 26.05 1.49 24.45
N HIS A 86 26.44 1.05 23.25
CA HIS A 86 26.12 1.75 22.02
C HIS A 86 24.61 1.79 21.74
N ALA A 87 23.88 0.72 22.06
CA ALA A 87 22.42 0.70 21.93
C ALA A 87 21.75 1.82 22.74
N ARG A 88 22.20 2.05 23.98
CA ARG A 88 21.70 3.14 24.84
C ARG A 88 22.09 4.51 24.29
N GLU A 89 23.36 4.70 23.91
CA GLU A 89 23.84 5.96 23.31
C GLU A 89 23.01 6.35 22.07
N ILE A 90 22.75 5.40 21.17
CA ILE A 90 21.92 5.63 19.99
C ILE A 90 20.47 5.92 20.36
N ALA A 91 19.88 5.17 21.28
CA ALA A 91 18.50 5.39 21.71
C ALA A 91 18.32 6.78 22.35
N GLU A 92 19.21 7.18 23.26
CA GLU A 92 19.18 8.49 23.91
C GLU A 92 19.40 9.63 22.92
N CYS A 93 20.32 9.48 21.97
CA CYS A 93 20.51 10.47 20.91
C CYS A 93 19.27 10.62 20.03
N ARG A 94 18.69 9.49 19.59
CA ARG A 94 17.49 9.48 18.72
C ARG A 94 16.29 10.10 19.40
N GLN A 95 16.11 9.87 20.71
CA GLN A 95 15.04 10.51 21.50
C GLN A 95 15.10 12.05 21.48
N LYS A 96 16.29 12.63 21.29
CA LYS A 96 16.51 14.08 21.35
C LYS A 96 16.79 14.71 19.98
N THR A 97 17.01 13.90 18.95
CA THR A 97 17.55 14.36 17.66
C THR A 97 16.68 13.84 16.53
N TRP A 98 16.17 14.75 15.69
CA TRP A 98 15.44 14.35 14.50
C TRP A 98 16.39 13.74 13.44
N PRO A 99 16.00 12.65 12.75
CA PRO A 99 14.76 11.90 12.95
C PRO A 99 14.84 10.96 14.17
N GLN A 100 13.71 10.85 14.88
CA GLN A 100 13.51 9.97 16.04
C GLN A 100 13.58 8.49 15.66
N THR A 101 13.11 8.16 14.46
CA THR A 101 13.27 6.86 13.82
C THR A 101 14.11 7.04 12.57
N GLN A 102 15.28 6.42 12.55
CA GLN A 102 16.07 6.30 11.34
C GLN A 102 16.20 4.82 11.01
N ALA A 103 15.57 4.42 9.90
CA ALA A 103 15.54 3.06 9.41
C ALA A 103 16.45 2.88 8.19
N VAL A 104 16.92 1.66 7.98
CA VAL A 104 17.62 1.25 6.75
C VAL A 104 17.04 -0.06 6.24
N TRP A 105 16.87 -0.16 4.92
CA TRP A 105 16.55 -1.42 4.26
C TRP A 105 17.82 -2.26 4.08
N LEU A 106 17.75 -3.53 4.46
CA LEU A 106 18.88 -4.45 4.49
C LEU A 106 18.50 -5.78 3.84
N ARG A 107 19.11 -6.05 2.68
CA ARG A 107 19.12 -7.37 2.05
C ARG A 107 20.26 -8.21 2.62
N LEU A 108 19.96 -9.45 3.00
CA LEU A 108 20.93 -10.43 3.47
C LEU A 108 21.17 -11.50 2.40
N TYR A 109 22.37 -12.08 2.40
CA TYR A 109 22.82 -13.02 1.39
C TYR A 109 23.38 -14.30 2.03
N PRO A 110 23.57 -15.39 1.25
CA PRO A 110 24.13 -16.63 1.78
C PRO A 110 25.48 -16.47 2.48
N CYS A 111 26.30 -15.48 2.11
CA CYS A 111 27.59 -15.25 2.74
C CYS A 111 27.52 -14.65 4.16
N ASP A 112 26.35 -14.17 4.58
CA ASP A 112 26.12 -13.58 5.92
C ASP A 112 25.95 -14.65 7.02
N VAL A 113 25.81 -15.93 6.65
CA VAL A 113 25.78 -17.05 7.60
C VAL A 113 27.15 -17.31 8.24
N ARG A 114 28.24 -16.78 7.63
CA ARG A 114 29.60 -16.92 8.14
C ARG A 114 29.72 -16.30 9.54
N ALA A 115 30.50 -16.95 10.38
CA ALA A 115 30.68 -16.53 11.77
C ALA A 115 31.09 -15.05 11.86
N GLY A 116 30.28 -14.24 12.55
CA GLY A 116 30.53 -12.83 12.79
C GLY A 116 30.19 -11.88 11.65
N GLU A 117 29.75 -12.35 10.48
CA GLU A 117 29.40 -11.45 9.36
C GLU A 117 28.09 -10.70 9.63
N LEU A 118 27.05 -11.40 10.07
CA LEU A 118 25.80 -10.76 10.46
C LEU A 118 26.01 -9.75 11.60
N ASP A 119 26.91 -10.04 12.55
CA ASP A 119 27.31 -9.10 13.60
C ASP A 119 27.98 -7.85 13.03
N ARG A 120 28.92 -8.02 12.10
CA ARG A 120 29.64 -6.93 11.42
C ARG A 120 28.68 -6.03 10.63
N VAL A 121 27.72 -6.63 9.91
CA VAL A 121 26.72 -5.90 9.12
C VAL A 121 25.82 -5.07 10.02
N LEU A 122 25.23 -5.67 11.06
CA LEU A 122 24.34 -4.95 11.97
C LEU A 122 25.08 -3.94 12.84
N ASP A 123 26.36 -4.17 13.15
CA ASP A 123 27.20 -3.17 13.80
C ASP A 123 27.38 -1.92 12.96
N LYS A 124 27.58 -2.07 11.64
CA LYS A 124 27.67 -0.92 10.72
C LYS A 124 26.38 -0.10 10.67
N VAL A 125 25.23 -0.75 10.76
CA VAL A 125 23.93 -0.09 10.84
C VAL A 125 23.88 0.79 12.10
N VAL A 126 24.15 0.22 13.26
CA VAL A 126 24.12 0.99 14.54
C VAL A 126 25.19 2.08 14.57
N ASN A 127 26.39 1.82 14.04
CA ASN A 127 27.48 2.80 14.00
C ASN A 127 27.11 4.08 13.24
N LYS A 128 26.25 3.95 12.21
CA LYS A 128 25.73 5.07 11.42
C LYS A 128 24.53 5.76 12.08
N GLY A 129 24.15 5.35 13.28
CA GLY A 129 23.09 5.96 14.07
C GLY A 129 21.68 5.43 13.79
N TYR A 130 21.51 4.37 13.01
CA TYR A 130 20.20 3.79 12.76
C TYR A 130 19.68 3.05 14.01
N ASN A 131 18.40 3.25 14.34
CA ASN A 131 17.71 2.56 15.45
C ASN A 131 16.61 1.61 14.96
N GLN A 132 16.42 1.50 13.65
CA GLN A 132 15.48 0.60 13.01
C GLN A 132 16.11 -0.04 11.77
N VAL A 133 15.75 -1.27 11.48
CA VAL A 133 16.20 -1.98 10.28
C VAL A 133 15.05 -2.77 9.68
N TYR A 134 14.94 -2.72 8.36
CA TYR A 134 13.98 -3.50 7.60
C TYR A 134 14.71 -4.61 6.87
N ILE A 135 14.59 -5.82 7.39
CA ILE A 135 15.24 -7.00 6.81
C ILE A 135 14.38 -7.46 5.65
N GLU A 136 14.92 -7.39 4.44
CA GLU A 136 14.26 -7.90 3.24
C GLU A 136 14.14 -9.42 3.34
N THR A 137 12.96 -9.86 3.73
CA THR A 137 12.68 -11.22 4.18
C THR A 137 12.15 -12.08 3.05
N PHE A 138 11.38 -11.47 2.14
CA PHE A 138 10.85 -12.12 0.95
C PHE A 138 11.00 -11.17 -0.25
N TYR A 139 11.79 -11.60 -1.23
CA TYR A 139 12.19 -10.82 -2.40
C TYR A 139 12.66 -11.74 -3.53
N ASP A 140 12.61 -11.28 -4.79
CA ASP A 140 13.13 -11.99 -5.97
C ASP A 140 12.73 -13.50 -6.05
N GLY A 141 11.57 -13.85 -5.50
CA GLY A 141 11.07 -15.23 -5.43
C GLY A 141 11.82 -16.13 -4.45
N GLN A 142 12.36 -15.58 -3.37
CA GLN A 142 13.09 -16.31 -2.36
C GLN A 142 12.76 -15.78 -0.97
N VAL A 143 12.96 -16.61 0.06
CA VAL A 143 12.64 -16.23 1.44
C VAL A 143 13.79 -16.57 2.39
N LEU A 144 14.00 -15.75 3.42
CA LEU A 144 15.01 -15.96 4.47
C LEU A 144 14.68 -17.12 5.46
N LEU A 145 13.67 -17.94 5.18
CA LEU A 145 13.37 -19.14 5.97
C LEU A 145 14.39 -20.24 5.69
N PRO A 146 14.79 -21.05 6.68
CA PRO A 146 15.75 -22.15 6.50
C PRO A 146 15.16 -23.27 5.63
N VAL A 147 15.98 -23.96 4.84
CA VAL A 147 15.55 -25.10 4.00
C VAL A 147 14.79 -26.17 4.80
N ALA A 148 15.26 -26.47 6.01
CA ALA A 148 14.70 -27.51 6.87
C ALA A 148 13.35 -27.12 7.52
N ASP A 149 12.96 -25.85 7.51
CA ASP A 149 11.67 -25.35 8.03
C ASP A 149 11.10 -24.26 7.12
N ASN A 150 10.95 -24.59 5.84
CA ASN A 150 10.33 -23.75 4.84
C ASN A 150 9.24 -24.53 4.08
N PRO A 151 7.99 -24.54 4.57
CA PRO A 151 6.87 -25.19 3.89
C PRO A 151 6.29 -24.37 2.73
N THR A 152 6.87 -23.20 2.43
CA THR A 152 6.36 -22.30 1.40
C THR A 152 6.80 -22.77 0.01
N PRO A 153 6.13 -22.35 -1.09
CA PRO A 153 6.55 -22.73 -2.44
C PRO A 153 7.83 -22.03 -2.91
N TRP A 154 8.36 -21.07 -2.14
CA TRP A 154 9.59 -20.35 -2.48
C TRP A 154 10.81 -21.01 -1.86
N PRO A 155 11.93 -21.09 -2.60
CA PRO A 155 13.17 -21.59 -2.04
C PRO A 155 13.76 -20.66 -0.98
N SER A 156 14.55 -21.23 -0.07
CA SER A 156 15.35 -20.45 0.88
C SER A 156 16.38 -19.59 0.15
N VAL A 157 16.75 -18.44 0.69
CA VAL A 157 17.95 -17.70 0.26
C VAL A 157 19.21 -18.50 0.57
N VAL A 158 19.29 -19.15 1.74
CA VAL A 158 20.46 -19.94 2.17
C VAL A 158 20.28 -21.38 1.71
N ARG A 159 21.08 -21.81 0.73
CA ARG A 159 21.02 -23.17 0.15
C ARG A 159 22.33 -23.94 0.21
N ASN A 160 23.35 -23.35 0.84
CA ASN A 160 24.67 -23.96 0.94
C ASN A 160 24.56 -25.25 1.77
N PRO A 161 25.18 -26.36 1.33
CA PRO A 161 25.20 -27.60 2.09
C PRO A 161 25.70 -27.39 3.53
N GLY A 162 25.02 -27.97 4.50
CA GLY A 162 25.31 -27.86 5.93
C GLY A 162 24.65 -26.67 6.64
N TYR A 163 23.95 -25.79 5.91
CA TYR A 163 23.20 -24.66 6.47
C TYR A 163 21.69 -24.83 6.36
N GLU A 164 21.19 -26.04 6.12
CA GLU A 164 19.76 -26.30 5.89
C GLU A 164 18.89 -25.89 7.08
N LYS A 165 19.44 -25.94 8.30
CA LYS A 165 18.78 -25.53 9.55
C LYS A 165 19.08 -24.07 9.94
N TYR A 166 19.89 -23.34 9.18
CA TYR A 166 20.29 -21.99 9.54
C TYR A 166 19.19 -21.00 9.21
N ASP A 167 18.46 -20.56 10.24
CA ASP A 167 17.39 -19.56 10.11
C ASP A 167 17.97 -18.14 10.09
N LEU A 168 18.30 -17.64 8.89
CA LEU A 168 18.94 -16.33 8.74
C LEU A 168 18.03 -15.18 9.21
N LEU A 169 16.71 -15.30 9.01
CA LEU A 169 15.74 -14.31 9.50
C LEU A 169 15.73 -14.26 11.04
N GLU A 170 15.57 -15.41 11.71
CA GLU A 170 15.56 -15.49 13.16
C GLU A 170 16.85 -14.92 13.77
N LYS A 171 18.02 -15.29 13.21
CA LYS A 171 19.31 -14.78 13.67
C LYS A 171 19.45 -13.28 13.46
N ALA A 172 18.98 -12.75 12.33
CA ALA A 172 19.00 -11.30 12.06
C ALA A 172 18.12 -10.54 13.05
N ILE A 173 16.91 -11.03 13.34
CA ILE A 173 16.00 -10.45 14.33
C ILE A 173 16.64 -10.45 15.72
N ALA A 174 17.18 -11.60 16.16
CA ALA A 174 17.80 -11.73 17.48
C ALA A 174 19.02 -10.79 17.62
N LYS A 175 19.91 -10.78 16.63
CA LYS A 175 21.12 -9.93 16.65
C LYS A 175 20.82 -8.45 16.48
N GLY A 176 19.76 -8.10 15.76
CA GLY A 176 19.28 -6.71 15.67
C GLY A 176 18.78 -6.22 17.03
N LYS A 177 17.94 -7.02 17.70
CA LYS A 177 17.43 -6.71 19.05
C LYS A 177 18.55 -6.54 20.07
N GLN A 178 19.59 -7.38 20.03
CA GLN A 178 20.78 -7.26 20.89
C GLN A 178 21.51 -5.91 20.74
N ARG A 179 21.32 -5.21 19.62
CA ARG A 179 21.92 -3.90 19.32
C ARG A 179 20.95 -2.74 19.53
N GLY A 180 19.79 -2.99 20.13
CA GLY A 180 18.74 -1.99 20.32
C GLY A 180 18.00 -1.59 19.05
N LEU A 181 18.17 -2.33 17.94
CA LEU A 181 17.42 -2.08 16.71
C LEU A 181 15.98 -2.58 16.85
N LYS A 182 15.02 -1.80 16.36
CA LYS A 182 13.69 -2.33 16.00
C LYS A 182 13.80 -3.02 14.64
N VAL A 183 13.47 -4.30 14.57
CA VAL A 183 13.63 -5.12 13.36
C VAL A 183 12.28 -5.40 12.73
N TYR A 184 12.02 -4.89 11.53
CA TYR A 184 10.86 -5.28 10.74
C TYR A 184 11.25 -6.32 9.69
N ALA A 185 10.33 -7.21 9.36
CA ALA A 185 10.42 -8.03 8.14
C ALA A 185 9.81 -7.26 6.97
N TRP A 186 10.56 -7.06 5.90
CA TRP A 186 10.10 -6.46 4.64
C TRP A 186 9.77 -7.56 3.63
N LEU A 187 8.57 -7.54 3.07
CA LEU A 187 8.08 -8.56 2.15
C LEU A 187 7.54 -7.93 0.88
N PHE A 188 7.91 -8.49 -0.27
CA PHE A 188 7.14 -8.27 -1.49
C PHE A 188 5.73 -8.86 -1.29
N THR A 189 4.70 -8.16 -1.76
CA THR A 189 3.30 -8.53 -1.52
C THR A 189 2.70 -9.19 -2.74
N MET A 190 2.60 -8.47 -3.86
CA MET A 190 2.03 -9.03 -5.08
C MET A 190 3.08 -9.47 -6.10
N ASN A 191 4.35 -9.08 -5.92
CA ASN A 191 5.46 -9.61 -6.72
C ASN A 191 6.00 -10.89 -6.07
N PHE A 192 5.67 -12.05 -6.63
CA PHE A 192 6.07 -13.36 -6.13
C PHE A 192 7.44 -13.82 -6.68
N GLY A 193 8.01 -13.08 -7.63
CA GLY A 193 9.31 -13.35 -8.23
C GLY A 193 9.38 -14.55 -9.17
N TYR A 194 10.49 -14.61 -9.91
CA TYR A 194 10.69 -15.49 -11.05
C TYR A 194 10.56 -16.99 -10.71
N THR A 195 11.12 -17.44 -9.59
CA THR A 195 11.13 -18.87 -9.22
C THR A 195 9.71 -19.43 -9.02
N TYR A 196 8.79 -18.65 -8.45
CA TYR A 196 7.40 -19.06 -8.26
C TYR A 196 6.69 -19.23 -9.61
N SER A 197 6.92 -18.28 -10.51
CA SER A 197 6.33 -18.29 -11.85
C SER A 197 6.93 -19.32 -12.80
N GLN A 198 8.07 -19.93 -12.50
CA GLN A 198 8.58 -21.05 -13.31
C GLN A 198 7.86 -22.37 -12.99
N ARG A 199 7.03 -22.41 -11.95
CA ARG A 199 6.33 -23.63 -11.56
C ARG A 199 5.08 -23.85 -12.42
N GLU A 200 5.01 -24.99 -13.09
CA GLU A 200 3.85 -25.37 -13.91
C GLU A 200 2.55 -25.39 -13.08
N ASP A 201 2.62 -25.87 -11.83
CA ASP A 201 1.49 -25.96 -10.91
C ASP A 201 1.06 -24.61 -10.30
N ARG A 202 1.67 -23.49 -10.70
CA ARG A 202 1.34 -22.13 -10.23
C ARG A 202 1.04 -21.13 -11.34
N GLN A 203 1.05 -21.56 -12.61
CA GLN A 203 0.75 -20.66 -13.74
C GLN A 203 -0.60 -19.96 -13.64
N GLN A 204 -1.60 -20.63 -13.06
CA GLN A 204 -2.95 -20.06 -12.90
C GLN A 204 -3.03 -18.98 -11.81
N ALA A 205 -2.02 -18.84 -10.96
CA ALA A 205 -1.96 -17.80 -9.93
C ALA A 205 -1.35 -16.49 -10.43
N LEU A 206 -0.74 -16.47 -11.62
CA LEU A 206 -0.11 -15.29 -12.18
C LEU A 206 -1.16 -14.33 -12.76
N ALA A 207 -0.91 -13.03 -12.60
CA ALA A 207 -1.74 -12.00 -13.20
C ALA A 207 -1.58 -12.01 -14.73
N LYS A 208 -2.66 -11.72 -15.45
CA LYS A 208 -2.64 -11.71 -16.92
C LYS A 208 -3.32 -10.48 -17.50
N ASN A 209 -2.77 -9.96 -18.58
CA ASN A 209 -3.36 -8.85 -19.35
C ASN A 209 -4.31 -9.35 -20.46
N GLY A 210 -4.87 -8.42 -21.25
CA GLY A 210 -5.81 -8.73 -22.33
C GLY A 210 -5.22 -9.54 -23.50
N GLN A 211 -3.90 -9.64 -23.58
CA GLN A 211 -3.17 -10.48 -24.52
C GLN A 211 -2.81 -11.86 -23.91
N ASN A 212 -3.33 -12.17 -22.72
CA ASN A 212 -3.02 -13.38 -21.95
C ASN A 212 -1.53 -13.51 -21.59
N GLN A 213 -0.80 -12.38 -21.58
CA GLN A 213 0.59 -12.29 -21.15
C GLN A 213 0.67 -12.13 -19.63
N THR A 214 1.74 -12.65 -19.03
CA THR A 214 2.10 -12.37 -17.64
C THR A 214 3.08 -11.20 -17.58
N SER A 215 3.33 -10.69 -16.37
CA SER A 215 4.32 -9.63 -16.19
C SER A 215 5.75 -10.04 -16.59
N LEU A 216 6.03 -11.34 -16.70
CA LEU A 216 7.35 -11.85 -17.13
C LEU A 216 7.49 -11.82 -18.63
N THR A 217 6.48 -12.31 -19.36
CA THR A 217 6.51 -12.35 -20.82
C THR A 217 6.54 -10.93 -21.40
N VAL A 218 5.86 -9.97 -20.76
CA VAL A 218 5.93 -8.55 -21.18
C VAL A 218 7.30 -7.93 -20.94
N VAL A 219 8.03 -8.36 -19.91
CA VAL A 219 9.40 -7.87 -19.64
C VAL A 219 10.41 -8.49 -20.61
N GLU A 220 10.24 -9.78 -20.97
CA GLU A 220 11.10 -10.50 -21.91
C GLU A 220 10.96 -10.01 -23.36
N ASP A 221 9.75 -9.62 -23.79
CA ASP A 221 9.47 -9.10 -25.16
C ASP A 221 9.98 -7.64 -25.38
N GLY A 222 10.50 -6.97 -24.35
CA GLY A 222 11.29 -5.73 -24.44
C GLY A 222 10.69 -4.44 -23.85
N VAL A 223 11.61 -3.50 -23.53
CA VAL A 223 11.45 -2.09 -23.07
C VAL A 223 11.19 -1.86 -21.57
N ILE A 224 11.45 -2.77 -20.64
CA ILE A 224 11.40 -2.41 -19.20
C ILE A 224 12.82 -2.29 -18.63
N ASN A 225 13.51 -1.20 -18.98
CA ASN A 225 14.63 -0.70 -18.18
C ASN A 225 14.04 0.30 -17.19
N ASP A 226 14.20 0.04 -15.90
CA ASP A 226 13.84 1.03 -14.91
C ASP A 226 15.03 1.97 -14.66
N GLU A 227 14.71 3.22 -14.38
CA GLU A 227 15.67 4.25 -13.96
C GLU A 227 16.01 4.11 -12.46
N PHE A 228 15.49 3.07 -11.79
CA PHE A 228 15.46 2.91 -10.33
C PHE A 228 16.16 1.64 -9.81
N GLY A 229 16.74 0.81 -10.67
CA GLY A 229 17.56 -0.35 -10.29
C GLY A 229 16.80 -1.66 -10.01
N GLU A 230 15.51 -1.76 -10.35
CA GLU A 230 14.75 -3.01 -10.34
C GLU A 230 15.21 -3.92 -11.51
N VAL A 231 15.74 -5.09 -11.18
CA VAL A 231 16.25 -6.05 -12.17
C VAL A 231 15.10 -6.55 -13.08
N PRO A 232 15.18 -6.34 -14.41
CA PRO A 232 14.24 -6.93 -15.36
C PRO A 232 14.23 -8.45 -15.21
N GLY A 233 13.04 -9.07 -15.13
CA GLY A 233 12.86 -10.53 -15.07
C GLY A 233 12.47 -11.10 -13.70
N ASN A 234 12.57 -10.33 -12.61
CA ASN A 234 12.13 -10.77 -11.27
C ASN A 234 10.73 -10.25 -10.87
N GLN A 235 9.98 -9.73 -11.83
CA GLN A 235 8.69 -9.07 -11.58
C GLN A 235 7.54 -10.00 -11.96
N ALA A 236 7.30 -11.06 -11.18
CA ALA A 236 6.19 -11.99 -11.38
C ALA A 236 5.00 -11.58 -10.51
N PHE A 237 4.07 -10.80 -11.06
CA PHE A 237 2.89 -10.34 -10.34
C PHE A 237 1.78 -11.38 -10.35
N ILE A 238 1.10 -11.51 -9.22
CA ILE A 238 -0.01 -12.47 -9.05
C ILE A 238 -1.37 -11.88 -9.36
N ASP A 239 -2.30 -12.75 -9.74
CA ASP A 239 -3.73 -12.43 -9.74
C ASP A 239 -4.18 -12.35 -8.27
N PRO A 240 -4.55 -11.15 -7.77
CA PRO A 240 -4.95 -11.01 -6.38
C PRO A 240 -6.22 -11.78 -6.04
N TYR A 241 -7.00 -12.24 -7.02
CA TYR A 241 -8.19 -13.08 -6.80
C TYR A 241 -7.85 -14.58 -6.78
N SER A 242 -6.61 -14.98 -7.10
CA SER A 242 -6.22 -16.39 -7.09
C SER A 242 -6.25 -16.98 -5.67
N THR A 243 -7.08 -18.01 -5.48
CA THR A 243 -7.12 -18.79 -4.23
C THR A 243 -5.76 -19.40 -3.91
N GLN A 244 -5.07 -19.97 -4.91
CA GLN A 244 -3.75 -20.56 -4.72
C GLN A 244 -2.72 -19.51 -4.30
N GLY A 245 -2.69 -18.35 -4.98
CA GLY A 245 -1.77 -17.26 -4.64
C GLY A 245 -2.01 -16.72 -3.23
N ARG A 246 -3.29 -16.54 -2.83
CA ARG A 246 -3.67 -16.12 -1.48
C ARG A 246 -3.23 -17.14 -0.41
N GLN A 247 -3.42 -18.43 -0.66
CA GLN A 247 -3.02 -19.50 0.27
C GLN A 247 -1.50 -19.56 0.44
N ASP A 248 -0.76 -19.55 -0.66
CA ASP A 248 0.71 -19.59 -0.65
C ASP A 248 1.29 -18.38 0.11
N TYR A 249 0.77 -17.18 -0.13
CA TYR A 249 1.22 -15.96 0.55
C TYR A 249 0.83 -15.94 2.03
N SER A 250 -0.39 -16.38 2.37
CA SER A 250 -0.82 -16.52 3.76
C SER A 250 0.11 -17.45 4.53
N LEU A 251 0.52 -18.56 3.91
CA LEU A 251 1.47 -19.48 4.53
C LEU A 251 2.81 -18.79 4.78
N LEU A 252 3.36 -18.09 3.77
CA LEU A 252 4.60 -17.32 3.91
C LEU A 252 4.54 -16.31 5.07
N VAL A 253 3.51 -15.45 5.10
CA VAL A 253 3.33 -14.44 6.16
C VAL A 253 3.29 -15.12 7.53
N ASN A 254 2.54 -16.22 7.68
CA ASN A 254 2.46 -16.95 8.94
C ASN A 254 3.81 -17.56 9.35
N GLN A 255 4.62 -18.09 8.42
CA GLN A 255 5.94 -18.62 8.73
C GLN A 255 6.92 -17.52 9.16
N VAL A 256 6.85 -16.34 8.54
CA VAL A 256 7.64 -15.16 8.93
C VAL A 256 7.24 -14.69 10.33
N LEU A 257 5.95 -14.62 10.63
CA LEU A 257 5.45 -14.19 11.95
C LEU A 257 5.89 -15.11 13.09
N LYS A 258 6.11 -16.41 12.84
CA LYS A 258 6.68 -17.34 13.84
C LYS A 258 8.05 -16.87 14.37
N ARG A 259 8.82 -16.13 13.56
CA ARG A 259 10.15 -15.59 13.95
C ARG A 259 10.04 -14.29 14.75
N ARG A 260 8.82 -13.79 14.98
CA ARG A 260 8.51 -12.64 15.84
C ARG A 260 9.34 -11.38 15.54
N PRO A 261 9.29 -10.85 14.29
CA PRO A 261 9.78 -9.51 14.02
C PRO A 261 9.02 -8.49 14.88
N GLN A 262 9.57 -7.28 15.03
CA GLN A 262 8.93 -6.19 15.78
C GLN A 262 7.98 -5.35 14.93
N GLY A 263 7.88 -5.66 13.63
CA GLY A 263 6.96 -5.07 12.68
C GLY A 263 7.03 -5.79 11.33
N MET A 264 6.04 -5.57 10.49
CA MET A 264 5.98 -6.10 9.12
C MET A 264 5.83 -4.93 8.15
N LEU A 265 6.58 -4.95 7.05
CA LEU A 265 6.52 -3.93 6.02
C LEU A 265 6.25 -4.61 4.68
N PHE A 266 5.20 -4.16 4.00
CA PHE A 266 4.69 -4.77 2.78
C PHE A 266 4.93 -3.85 1.60
N ASP A 267 5.61 -4.38 0.59
CA ASP A 267 5.98 -3.66 -0.63
C ASP A 267 5.33 -4.33 -1.86
N TYR A 268 5.38 -3.68 -3.02
CA TYR A 268 4.75 -4.14 -4.25
C TYR A 268 3.24 -4.43 -4.08
N ILE A 269 2.53 -3.55 -3.37
CA ILE A 269 1.07 -3.58 -3.22
C ILE A 269 0.43 -2.94 -4.47
N ARG A 270 0.72 -3.52 -5.64
CA ARG A 270 0.46 -2.94 -6.96
C ARG A 270 0.59 -3.99 -8.07
N TYR A 271 0.30 -3.59 -9.30
CA TYR A 271 0.70 -4.31 -10.52
C TYR A 271 2.03 -3.79 -11.11
N LEU A 272 2.44 -4.41 -12.22
CA LEU A 272 3.63 -4.03 -12.99
C LEU A 272 3.55 -2.57 -13.46
N ARG A 273 4.66 -1.85 -13.30
CA ARG A 273 4.82 -0.52 -13.89
C ARG A 273 5.21 -0.67 -15.35
N GLY A 274 4.38 -0.19 -16.27
CA GLY A 274 4.74 -0.09 -17.67
C GLY A 274 5.65 1.12 -17.93
N VAL A 275 6.24 1.15 -19.12
CA VAL A 275 7.13 2.22 -19.59
C VAL A 275 6.50 3.00 -20.74
N GLY A 276 6.95 4.23 -20.98
CA GLY A 276 6.45 5.04 -22.10
C GLY A 276 4.92 5.11 -22.11
N ALA A 277 4.29 4.80 -23.24
CA ALA A 277 2.84 4.75 -23.34
C ALA A 277 2.18 3.69 -22.44
N ALA A 278 2.86 2.56 -22.18
CA ALA A 278 2.35 1.48 -21.34
C ALA A 278 2.36 1.83 -19.83
N SER A 279 2.98 2.95 -19.45
CA SER A 279 2.89 3.47 -18.06
C SER A 279 1.49 3.96 -17.69
N VAL A 280 0.60 4.11 -18.68
CA VAL A 280 -0.78 4.57 -18.51
C VAL A 280 -1.75 3.52 -19.06
N SER A 281 -2.57 2.93 -18.20
CA SER A 281 -3.69 2.07 -18.61
C SER A 281 -4.85 2.93 -19.12
N THR A 282 -5.29 2.67 -20.34
CA THR A 282 -6.35 3.46 -21.02
C THR A 282 -7.50 2.60 -21.55
N LYS A 283 -7.31 1.28 -21.61
CA LYS A 283 -8.33 0.30 -22.02
C LYS A 283 -8.27 -0.92 -21.11
N VAL A 284 -9.36 -1.68 -21.07
CA VAL A 284 -9.48 -2.86 -20.20
C VAL A 284 -8.39 -3.90 -20.47
N GLN A 285 -7.93 -4.07 -21.71
CA GLN A 285 -6.85 -5.00 -22.03
C GLN A 285 -5.50 -4.65 -21.39
N ASP A 286 -5.29 -3.40 -20.99
CA ASP A 286 -4.05 -2.99 -20.31
C ASP A 286 -4.01 -3.47 -18.85
N LEU A 287 -5.14 -3.93 -18.31
CA LEU A 287 -5.29 -4.35 -16.92
C LEU A 287 -4.91 -5.81 -16.72
N TRP A 288 -4.33 -6.12 -15.57
CA TRP A 288 -3.89 -7.46 -15.17
C TRP A 288 -5.00 -8.33 -14.57
N ILE A 289 -6.22 -8.26 -15.13
CA ILE A 289 -7.44 -8.90 -14.63
C ILE A 289 -7.96 -10.04 -15.52
N TYR A 290 -7.14 -10.55 -16.44
CA TYR A 290 -7.49 -11.62 -17.37
C TYR A 290 -7.16 -13.02 -16.85
N GLY A 291 -6.69 -13.14 -15.61
CA GLY A 291 -6.65 -14.42 -14.89
C GLY A 291 -8.06 -14.98 -14.71
N SER A 292 -8.20 -16.31 -14.66
CA SER A 292 -9.51 -16.96 -14.53
C SER A 292 -10.24 -16.52 -13.26
N ALA A 293 -9.52 -16.38 -12.16
CA ALA A 293 -10.07 -15.94 -10.88
C ALA A 293 -10.55 -14.48 -10.93
N SER A 294 -9.73 -13.57 -11.47
CA SER A 294 -10.13 -12.17 -11.72
C SER A 294 -11.38 -12.08 -12.59
N GLN A 295 -11.41 -12.75 -13.75
CA GLN A 295 -12.57 -12.70 -14.64
C GLN A 295 -13.83 -13.26 -13.99
N GLN A 296 -13.74 -14.38 -13.28
CA GLN A 296 -14.88 -14.95 -12.56
C GLN A 296 -15.40 -13.98 -11.51
N ALA A 297 -14.51 -13.38 -10.72
CA ALA A 297 -14.88 -12.40 -9.70
C ALA A 297 -15.49 -11.12 -10.31
N LEU A 298 -15.01 -10.66 -11.47
CA LEU A 298 -15.58 -9.52 -12.19
C LEU A 298 -16.98 -9.82 -12.72
N LEU A 299 -17.19 -10.99 -13.34
CA LEU A 299 -18.50 -11.41 -13.83
C LEU A 299 -19.53 -11.54 -12.70
N GLN A 300 -19.09 -11.95 -11.50
CA GLN A 300 -19.94 -12.02 -10.30
C GLN A 300 -20.37 -10.65 -9.77
N ARG A 301 -19.77 -9.54 -10.24
CA ARG A 301 -20.23 -8.18 -9.91
C ARG A 301 -21.50 -7.80 -10.68
N ALA A 302 -21.87 -8.54 -11.71
CA ALA A 302 -23.14 -8.37 -12.39
C ALA A 302 -24.30 -8.67 -11.44
N SER A 303 -25.32 -7.80 -11.46
CA SER A 303 -26.54 -7.99 -10.66
C SER A 303 -27.64 -8.68 -11.46
N ASN A 304 -27.45 -8.85 -12.78
CA ASN A 304 -28.38 -9.51 -13.68
C ASN A 304 -27.65 -10.09 -14.92
N GLN A 305 -28.37 -10.83 -15.77
CA GLN A 305 -27.78 -11.53 -16.92
C GLN A 305 -27.33 -10.58 -18.03
N GLN A 306 -28.07 -9.49 -18.27
CA GLN A 306 -27.66 -8.45 -19.21
C GLN A 306 -26.32 -7.83 -18.81
N GLY A 307 -26.14 -7.50 -17.52
CA GLY A 307 -24.87 -7.00 -16.99
C GLY A 307 -23.74 -8.02 -17.16
N ARG A 308 -24.01 -9.29 -16.83
CA ARG A 308 -23.02 -10.37 -16.93
C ARG A 308 -22.53 -10.59 -18.38
N ASP A 309 -23.45 -10.66 -19.34
CA ASP A 309 -23.11 -10.82 -20.76
C ASP A 309 -22.36 -9.59 -21.29
N LEU A 310 -22.81 -8.37 -20.94
CA LEU A 310 -22.16 -7.16 -21.39
C LEU A 310 -20.73 -7.01 -20.84
N ILE A 311 -20.49 -7.37 -19.57
CA ILE A 311 -19.14 -7.44 -18.99
C ILE A 311 -18.28 -8.45 -19.75
N GLN A 312 -18.81 -9.63 -20.05
CA GLN A 312 -18.09 -10.66 -20.80
C GLN A 312 -17.68 -10.14 -22.19
N ARG A 313 -18.61 -9.53 -22.93
CA ARG A 313 -18.33 -8.95 -24.26
C ARG A 313 -17.27 -7.85 -24.17
N TYR A 314 -17.38 -6.99 -23.16
CA TYR A 314 -16.42 -5.91 -22.93
C TYR A 314 -15.01 -6.44 -22.67
N LEU A 315 -14.85 -7.46 -21.83
CA LEU A 315 -13.55 -8.09 -21.57
C LEU A 315 -12.95 -8.71 -22.84
N THR A 316 -13.78 -9.39 -23.64
CA THR A 316 -13.35 -10.05 -24.88
C THR A 316 -12.97 -9.06 -25.97
N LYS A 317 -13.74 -7.98 -26.16
CA LYS A 317 -13.57 -7.03 -27.26
C LYS A 317 -12.74 -5.80 -26.91
N GLY A 318 -12.71 -5.42 -25.64
CA GLY A 318 -12.19 -4.14 -25.15
C GLY A 318 -13.16 -2.97 -25.18
N PHE A 319 -14.31 -3.17 -25.82
CA PHE A 319 -15.33 -2.16 -25.98
C PHE A 319 -16.69 -2.82 -26.19
N VAL A 320 -17.75 -2.05 -26.00
CA VAL A 320 -19.12 -2.40 -26.37
C VAL A 320 -19.66 -1.38 -27.37
N ASN A 321 -20.41 -1.84 -28.36
CA ASN A 321 -21.10 -0.97 -29.32
C ASN A 321 -22.63 -1.16 -29.22
N THR A 322 -23.39 -0.35 -29.96
CA THR A 322 -24.86 -0.39 -29.91
C THR A 322 -25.44 -1.75 -30.32
N ASN A 323 -24.80 -2.46 -31.25
CA ASN A 323 -25.24 -3.80 -31.67
C ASN A 323 -25.05 -4.82 -30.54
N ASP A 324 -23.98 -4.70 -29.74
CA ASP A 324 -23.78 -5.53 -28.56
C ASP A 324 -24.87 -5.31 -27.52
N VAL A 325 -25.20 -4.04 -27.22
CA VAL A 325 -26.26 -3.71 -26.27
C VAL A 325 -27.62 -4.22 -26.75
N GLN A 326 -27.93 -4.05 -28.04
CA GLN A 326 -29.16 -4.58 -28.63
C GLN A 326 -29.24 -6.11 -28.56
N ALA A 327 -28.14 -6.80 -28.84
CA ALA A 327 -28.08 -8.26 -28.76
C ALA A 327 -28.33 -8.75 -27.33
N VAL A 328 -27.70 -8.11 -26.34
CA VAL A 328 -27.87 -8.44 -24.91
C VAL A 328 -29.31 -8.22 -24.46
N VAL A 329 -29.92 -7.06 -24.77
CA VAL A 329 -31.31 -6.75 -24.40
C VAL A 329 -32.29 -7.72 -25.06
N LYS A 330 -32.05 -8.07 -26.34
CA LYS A 330 -32.87 -9.06 -27.05
C LYS A 330 -32.76 -10.46 -26.44
N GLN A 331 -31.58 -10.83 -25.95
CA GLN A 331 -31.31 -12.14 -25.36
C GLN A 331 -31.94 -12.29 -23.97
N TYR A 332 -32.05 -11.21 -23.19
CA TYR A 332 -32.62 -11.21 -21.85
C TYR A 332 -33.79 -10.22 -21.75
N PRO A 333 -34.94 -10.49 -22.40
CA PRO A 333 -36.03 -9.54 -22.56
C PRO A 333 -36.82 -9.25 -21.27
N THR A 334 -36.65 -10.07 -20.24
CA THR A 334 -37.29 -9.89 -18.93
C THR A 334 -36.54 -8.90 -18.04
N GLU A 335 -35.31 -8.53 -18.42
CA GLU A 335 -34.49 -7.57 -17.67
C GLU A 335 -34.59 -6.17 -18.30
N GLN A 336 -34.70 -5.15 -17.46
CA GLN A 336 -34.92 -3.78 -17.92
C GLN A 336 -33.67 -3.15 -18.54
N GLU A 337 -32.50 -3.37 -17.93
CA GLU A 337 -31.21 -2.87 -18.42
C GLU A 337 -30.04 -3.66 -17.82
N PRO A 338 -28.82 -3.57 -18.39
CA PRO A 338 -27.61 -4.18 -17.81
C PRO A 338 -27.25 -3.53 -16.48
N LEU A 339 -27.06 -4.34 -15.42
CA LEU A 339 -26.74 -3.89 -14.06
C LEU A 339 -25.57 -4.65 -13.45
N TRP A 340 -24.80 -3.94 -12.63
CA TRP A 340 -23.69 -4.46 -11.84
C TRP A 340 -23.47 -3.59 -10.61
N GLN A 341 -22.64 -4.05 -9.69
CA GLN A 341 -22.27 -3.32 -8.49
C GLN A 341 -21.82 -1.88 -8.82
N GLY A 342 -22.55 -0.89 -8.28
CA GLY A 342 -22.27 0.53 -8.46
C GLY A 342 -23.06 1.22 -9.58
N ARG A 343 -23.76 0.48 -10.45
CA ARG A 343 -24.63 1.06 -11.48
C ARG A 343 -26.07 1.15 -10.97
N THR A 344 -26.63 2.36 -10.96
CA THR A 344 -28.02 2.61 -10.54
C THR A 344 -28.99 2.45 -11.72
N PRO A 345 -30.10 1.70 -11.57
CA PRO A 345 -31.13 1.58 -12.60
C PRO A 345 -31.77 2.93 -12.94
N ARG A 346 -32.18 3.11 -14.20
CA ARG A 346 -32.94 4.30 -14.62
C ARG A 346 -34.32 4.28 -13.94
N PRO A 347 -34.82 5.44 -13.46
CA PRO A 347 -36.14 5.51 -12.84
C PRO A 347 -37.21 4.98 -13.80
N ILE A 348 -38.07 4.09 -13.30
CA ILE A 348 -39.26 3.68 -14.03
C ILE A 348 -40.18 4.91 -14.10
N LEU A 349 -40.40 5.44 -15.31
CA LEU A 349 -41.45 6.42 -15.53
C LEU A 349 -42.78 5.70 -15.36
N VAL A 350 -43.31 5.68 -14.13
CA VAL A 350 -44.69 5.27 -13.89
C VAL A 350 -45.56 6.34 -14.54
N ALA A 351 -46.23 5.99 -15.64
CA ALA A 351 -47.19 6.87 -16.28
C ALA A 351 -48.23 7.28 -15.23
N THR A 352 -48.24 8.56 -14.87
CA THR A 352 -49.29 9.11 -14.02
C THR A 352 -50.60 9.01 -14.81
N PRO A 353 -51.69 8.45 -14.26
CA PRO A 353 -52.96 8.46 -14.96
C PRO A 353 -53.32 9.92 -15.25
N VAL A 354 -53.46 10.27 -16.53
CA VAL A 354 -53.95 11.58 -16.94
C VAL A 354 -55.37 11.69 -16.38
N ALA A 355 -55.54 12.47 -15.31
CA ALA A 355 -56.86 12.88 -14.87
C ALA A 355 -57.49 13.67 -16.02
N LEU A 356 -58.56 13.11 -16.61
CA LEU A 356 -59.44 13.81 -17.54
C LEU A 356 -59.93 15.10 -16.85
N ARG A 357 -59.31 16.24 -17.18
CA ARG A 357 -59.88 17.55 -16.86
C ARG A 357 -61.17 17.69 -17.66
N GLN A 358 -62.31 17.46 -17.00
CA GLN A 358 -63.58 17.97 -17.48
C GLN A 358 -63.53 19.51 -17.38
N ASN A 359 -63.47 20.18 -18.53
CA ASN A 359 -63.70 21.61 -18.63
C ASN A 359 -65.18 21.88 -18.35
N SER A 360 -65.50 22.42 -17.18
CA SER A 360 -66.79 23.06 -16.91
C SER A 360 -66.64 24.58 -17.08
N THR A 361 -66.81 25.05 -18.31
CA THR A 361 -67.13 26.47 -18.55
C THR A 361 -68.59 26.70 -18.22
N ALA A 362 -68.83 27.40 -17.12
CA ALA A 362 -70.13 27.96 -16.77
C ALA A 362 -70.37 29.23 -17.58
N THR A 363 -71.41 29.23 -18.43
CA THR A 363 -72.03 30.45 -18.93
C THR A 363 -73.54 30.34 -18.75
N THR A 364 -74.06 31.32 -18.01
CA THR A 364 -75.44 31.56 -17.61
C THR A 364 -76.29 32.02 -18.80
N ALA A 365 -77.43 31.36 -19.06
CA ALA A 365 -78.62 32.00 -19.64
C ALA A 365 -79.85 31.11 -19.39
N ALA A 366 -80.90 31.73 -18.85
CA ALA A 366 -82.19 31.12 -18.57
C ALA A 366 -83.06 31.03 -19.84
N THR A 367 -83.95 30.03 -19.93
CA THR A 367 -85.41 30.08 -19.68
C THR A 367 -86.20 29.08 -20.55
N THR A 368 -87.13 28.37 -19.88
CA THR A 368 -88.44 27.82 -20.33
C THR A 368 -88.58 26.57 -21.24
N ALA A 369 -89.13 25.52 -20.59
CA ALA A 369 -90.36 24.77 -20.94
C ALA A 369 -90.33 23.50 -21.84
N SER A 370 -90.61 22.36 -21.17
CA SER A 370 -91.50 21.23 -21.52
C SER A 370 -91.43 20.53 -22.89
N LYS A 371 -91.03 19.24 -22.90
CA LYS A 371 -91.92 18.06 -23.12
C LYS A 371 -91.16 16.71 -23.12
N LYS A 372 -91.95 15.66 -22.83
CA LYS A 372 -91.70 14.21 -22.63
C LYS A 372 -91.12 13.47 -23.88
N PRO A 373 -90.80 12.15 -23.81
CA PRO A 373 -89.59 11.56 -24.39
C PRO A 373 -89.84 10.81 -25.71
N ALA A 374 -88.84 10.80 -26.59
CA ALA A 374 -88.83 9.98 -27.79
C ALA A 374 -87.62 9.04 -27.79
N THR A 375 -87.95 7.76 -27.86
CA THR A 375 -87.09 6.60 -28.10
C THR A 375 -86.28 6.74 -29.38
N GLY A 376 -84.97 6.53 -29.29
CA GLY A 376 -84.09 6.41 -30.45
C GLY A 376 -82.84 5.62 -30.10
N ARG A 377 -82.85 4.31 -30.38
CA ARG A 377 -81.64 3.48 -30.43
C ARG A 377 -80.73 4.03 -31.52
N GLN A 378 -79.52 4.44 -31.17
CA GLN A 378 -78.41 4.49 -32.12
C GLN A 378 -77.26 3.64 -31.56
N ASN A 379 -76.95 2.59 -32.32
CA ASN A 379 -75.82 1.71 -32.11
C ASN A 379 -74.52 2.52 -32.23
N VAL A 380 -73.86 2.76 -31.10
CA VAL A 380 -72.47 3.23 -31.08
C VAL A 380 -71.58 2.00 -31.32
N PRO A 381 -70.67 2.00 -32.31
CA PRO A 381 -69.73 0.91 -32.47
C PRO A 381 -68.79 0.89 -31.26
N THR A 382 -68.75 -0.25 -30.56
CA THR A 382 -67.74 -0.54 -29.55
C THR A 382 -66.37 -0.55 -30.23
N LEU A 383 -65.67 0.58 -30.18
CA LEU A 383 -64.25 0.63 -30.50
C LEU A 383 -63.51 -0.15 -29.40
N THR A 384 -63.12 -1.38 -29.73
CA THR A 384 -62.12 -2.12 -28.97
C THR A 384 -60.86 -1.25 -28.84
N PRO A 385 -60.34 -1.00 -27.63
CA PRO A 385 -59.07 -0.30 -27.50
C PRO A 385 -58.00 -1.16 -28.15
N THR A 386 -57.41 -0.65 -29.23
CA THR A 386 -56.18 -1.18 -29.80
C THR A 386 -55.15 -1.27 -28.67
N PRO A 387 -54.45 -2.40 -28.47
CA PRO A 387 -53.39 -2.47 -27.47
C PRO A 387 -52.38 -1.38 -27.80
N THR A 388 -52.24 -0.40 -26.90
CA THR A 388 -51.18 0.61 -26.99
C THR A 388 -49.86 -0.15 -27.10
N PRO A 389 -48.98 0.15 -28.08
CA PRO A 389 -47.69 -0.52 -28.16
C PRO A 389 -46.97 -0.29 -26.84
N THR A 390 -46.65 -1.38 -26.14
CA THR A 390 -45.79 -1.33 -24.96
C THR A 390 -44.55 -0.52 -25.35
N PRO A 391 -44.25 0.61 -24.67
CA PRO A 391 -43.12 1.44 -25.06
C PRO A 391 -41.87 0.57 -25.04
N THR A 392 -41.24 0.40 -26.21
CA THR A 392 -39.97 -0.31 -26.32
C THR A 392 -39.01 0.28 -25.30
N PRO A 393 -38.49 -0.50 -24.34
CA PRO A 393 -37.57 0.02 -23.35
C PRO A 393 -36.43 0.74 -24.05
N LYS A 394 -36.23 2.04 -23.74
CA LYS A 394 -35.18 2.83 -24.38
C LYS A 394 -33.84 2.17 -24.07
N LEU A 395 -33.13 1.72 -25.10
CA LEU A 395 -31.80 1.12 -24.98
C LEU A 395 -30.91 2.03 -24.11
N PRO A 396 -30.10 1.45 -23.19
CA PRO A 396 -29.14 2.24 -22.45
C PRO A 396 -28.13 2.91 -23.39
N ASP A 397 -27.64 4.09 -23.02
CA ASP A 397 -26.65 4.82 -23.82
C ASP A 397 -25.32 4.05 -23.82
N THR A 398 -24.87 3.65 -25.02
CA THR A 398 -23.65 2.85 -25.21
C THR A 398 -22.40 3.56 -24.70
N GLY A 399 -22.30 4.89 -24.88
CA GLY A 399 -21.14 5.67 -24.41
C GLY A 399 -21.03 5.68 -22.88
N THR A 400 -22.17 5.80 -22.21
CA THR A 400 -22.27 5.69 -20.74
C THR A 400 -21.90 4.28 -20.29
N LEU A 401 -22.44 3.23 -20.93
CA LEU A 401 -22.10 1.84 -20.61
C LEU A 401 -20.60 1.57 -20.77
N GLN A 402 -19.98 2.06 -21.84
CA GLN A 402 -18.53 1.94 -22.08
C GLN A 402 -17.72 2.57 -20.95
N LYS A 403 -18.09 3.77 -20.50
CA LYS A 403 -17.43 4.47 -19.40
C LYS A 403 -17.61 3.76 -18.07
N ASP A 404 -18.82 3.30 -17.77
CA ASP A 404 -19.13 2.60 -16.53
C ASP A 404 -18.41 1.24 -16.46
N LEU A 405 -18.30 0.52 -17.59
CA LEU A 405 -17.54 -0.71 -17.69
C LEU A 405 -16.05 -0.49 -17.46
N TRP A 406 -15.47 0.58 -18.02
CA TRP A 406 -14.08 0.96 -17.76
C TRP A 406 -13.85 1.23 -16.26
N GLN A 407 -14.72 2.02 -15.63
CA GLN A 407 -14.65 2.32 -14.20
C GLN A 407 -14.82 1.06 -13.35
N LEU A 408 -15.75 0.17 -13.70
CA LEU A 408 -15.93 -1.12 -13.03
C LEU A 408 -14.65 -1.96 -13.10
N SER A 409 -14.03 -2.07 -14.27
CA SER A 409 -12.81 -2.87 -14.45
C SER A 409 -11.62 -2.32 -13.66
N VAL A 410 -11.40 -1.01 -13.66
CA VAL A 410 -10.34 -0.37 -12.86
C VAL A 410 -10.62 -0.55 -11.37
N ALA A 411 -11.86 -0.30 -10.93
CA ALA A 411 -12.25 -0.51 -9.53
C ALA A 411 -12.09 -1.97 -9.10
N HIS A 412 -12.38 -2.93 -9.98
CA HIS A 412 -12.17 -4.35 -9.75
C HIS A 412 -10.69 -4.71 -9.57
N ALA A 413 -9.81 -4.18 -10.42
CA ALA A 413 -8.36 -4.37 -10.30
C ALA A 413 -7.84 -3.81 -8.95
N VAL A 414 -8.22 -2.58 -8.62
CA VAL A 414 -7.85 -1.91 -7.36
C VAL A 414 -8.39 -2.65 -6.13
N GLN A 415 -9.64 -3.11 -6.17
CA GLN A 415 -10.23 -3.86 -5.06
C GLN A 415 -9.47 -5.17 -4.81
N GLY A 416 -9.01 -5.84 -5.87
CA GLY A 416 -8.19 -7.04 -5.74
C GLY A 416 -6.92 -6.78 -4.93
N ILE A 417 -6.20 -5.70 -5.26
CA ILE A 417 -5.00 -5.26 -4.53
C ILE A 417 -5.31 -5.03 -3.05
N LEU A 418 -6.36 -4.24 -2.76
CA LEU A 418 -6.75 -3.90 -1.39
C LEU A 418 -7.15 -5.14 -0.58
N ASP A 419 -7.93 -6.05 -1.17
CA ASP A 419 -8.36 -7.28 -0.49
C ASP A 419 -7.19 -8.23 -0.23
N PHE A 420 -6.25 -8.32 -1.18
CA PHE A 420 -5.05 -9.14 -1.02
C PHE A 420 -4.14 -8.57 0.08
N PHE A 421 -3.92 -7.26 0.07
CA PHE A 421 -3.16 -6.58 1.12
C PHE A 421 -3.82 -6.68 2.49
N GLY A 422 -5.15 -6.48 2.56
CA GLY A 422 -5.92 -6.64 3.79
C GLY A 422 -5.79 -8.05 4.38
N MET A 423 -5.81 -9.08 3.53
CA MET A 423 -5.53 -10.46 3.94
C MET A 423 -4.10 -10.63 4.47
N ALA A 424 -3.11 -10.06 3.78
CA ALA A 424 -1.70 -10.17 4.14
C ALA A 424 -1.38 -9.57 5.52
N ILE A 425 -1.95 -8.42 5.86
CA ILE A 425 -1.65 -7.72 7.12
C ILE A 425 -2.42 -8.28 8.32
N GLN A 426 -3.56 -8.94 8.08
CA GLN A 426 -4.48 -9.32 9.13
C GLN A 426 -3.83 -10.18 10.25
N PRO A 427 -3.00 -11.21 9.95
CA PRO A 427 -2.40 -12.01 11.00
C PRO A 427 -1.49 -11.19 11.94
N ALA A 428 -0.70 -10.26 11.38
CA ALA A 428 0.17 -9.39 12.16
C ALA A 428 -0.64 -8.39 13.01
N GLN A 429 -1.68 -7.78 12.43
CA GLN A 429 -2.56 -6.87 13.16
C GLN A 429 -3.27 -7.53 14.34
N ARG A 430 -3.73 -8.78 14.18
CA ARG A 430 -4.35 -9.56 15.28
C ARG A 430 -3.37 -9.81 16.44
N MET A 431 -2.07 -9.80 16.17
CA MET A 431 -1.02 -9.92 17.19
C MET A 431 -0.61 -8.58 17.80
N GLY A 432 -1.27 -7.47 17.41
CA GLY A 432 -0.88 -6.12 17.84
C GLY A 432 0.46 -5.66 17.26
N MET A 433 0.93 -6.31 16.19
CA MET A 433 2.21 -5.99 15.56
C MET A 433 2.04 -4.78 14.63
N PRO A 434 2.96 -3.79 14.66
CA PRO A 434 2.99 -2.71 13.67
C PRO A 434 3.10 -3.27 12.25
N VAL A 435 2.27 -2.75 11.35
CA VAL A 435 2.28 -3.09 9.93
C VAL A 435 2.47 -1.80 9.13
N GLY A 436 3.30 -1.84 8.10
CA GLY A 436 3.52 -0.73 7.19
C GLY A 436 3.31 -1.12 5.73
N ALA A 437 3.06 -0.12 4.89
CA ALA A 437 2.97 -0.24 3.45
C ALA A 437 4.00 0.68 2.78
N VAL A 438 4.70 0.13 1.79
CA VAL A 438 5.60 0.87 0.91
C VAL A 438 4.82 1.30 -0.33
N PHE A 439 4.89 2.58 -0.65
CA PHE A 439 4.10 3.13 -1.75
C PHE A 439 4.82 4.22 -2.53
N PHE A 440 4.40 4.38 -3.78
CA PHE A 440 4.74 5.51 -4.61
C PHE A 440 3.60 6.52 -4.56
N PRO A 441 3.82 7.78 -4.12
CA PRO A 441 2.77 8.79 -4.03
C PRO A 441 2.01 9.05 -5.33
N ASN A 442 2.60 8.69 -6.48
CA ASN A 442 1.99 8.85 -7.81
C ASN A 442 1.38 7.55 -8.36
N GLY A 443 1.41 6.45 -7.61
CA GLY A 443 1.08 5.11 -8.11
C GLY A 443 -0.40 4.84 -8.41
N ASN A 444 -1.31 5.76 -8.06
CA ASN A 444 -2.76 5.71 -8.34
C ASN A 444 -3.26 6.90 -9.18
N GLN A 445 -2.37 7.70 -9.77
CA GLN A 445 -2.78 8.93 -10.46
C GLN A 445 -3.68 8.63 -11.66
N THR A 446 -4.77 9.40 -11.77
CA THR A 446 -5.53 9.53 -13.01
C THR A 446 -4.76 10.41 -13.98
N ILE A 447 -4.62 9.98 -15.23
CA ILE A 447 -3.83 10.65 -16.26
C ILE A 447 -4.75 10.98 -17.44
N ASN A 448 -4.71 12.23 -17.90
CA ASN A 448 -5.54 12.76 -19.00
C ASN A 448 -7.05 12.51 -18.79
N GLN A 449 -7.79 12.28 -19.88
CA GLN A 449 -9.26 12.11 -19.89
C GLN A 449 -9.70 10.67 -19.55
N GLY A 450 -9.08 10.05 -18.53
CA GLY A 450 -9.56 8.77 -17.98
C GLY A 450 -8.56 7.61 -18.01
N GLY A 451 -7.28 7.86 -18.27
CA GLY A 451 -6.22 6.87 -18.05
C GLY A 451 -5.82 6.78 -16.57
N PHE A 452 -5.10 5.72 -16.21
CA PHE A 452 -4.59 5.49 -14.86
C PHE A 452 -3.12 5.05 -14.90
N ASP A 453 -2.34 5.39 -13.89
CA ASP A 453 -1.00 4.78 -13.70
C ASP A 453 -1.12 3.25 -13.69
N SER A 454 -0.31 2.57 -14.51
CA SER A 454 -0.45 1.12 -14.75
C SER A 454 -0.23 0.27 -13.50
N ARG A 455 0.42 0.82 -12.46
CA ARG A 455 0.61 0.14 -11.17
C ARG A 455 -0.70 -0.01 -10.41
N LEU A 456 -1.62 0.93 -10.57
CA LEU A 456 -2.87 1.01 -9.81
C LEU A 456 -2.68 0.87 -8.30
N GLN A 457 -1.62 1.45 -7.73
CA GLN A 457 -1.29 1.34 -6.30
C GLN A 457 -2.16 2.27 -5.46
N PRO A 458 -3.22 1.78 -4.79
CA PRO A 458 -4.26 2.61 -4.19
C PRO A 458 -3.85 3.06 -2.78
N TRP A 459 -2.71 3.74 -2.67
CA TRP A 459 -2.08 4.09 -1.39
C TRP A 459 -2.99 4.94 -0.50
N ASP A 460 -3.78 5.81 -1.10
CA ASP A 460 -4.78 6.67 -0.44
C ASP A 460 -5.95 5.89 0.19
N ARG A 461 -6.08 4.60 -0.16
CA ARG A 461 -7.13 3.70 0.32
C ARG A 461 -6.59 2.59 1.22
N PHE A 462 -5.31 2.62 1.58
CA PHE A 462 -4.77 1.68 2.56
C PHE A 462 -5.39 1.91 3.95
N PRO A 463 -5.54 0.86 4.77
CA PRO A 463 -6.15 0.99 6.10
C PRO A 463 -5.38 2.01 6.95
N ALA A 464 -6.10 2.89 7.65
CA ALA A 464 -5.50 3.96 8.45
C ALA A 464 -4.56 3.48 9.58
N ALA A 465 -4.69 2.20 9.99
CA ALA A 465 -3.82 1.58 10.99
C ALA A 465 -2.44 1.16 10.45
N VAL A 466 -2.18 1.31 9.15
CA VAL A 466 -0.93 0.96 8.49
C VAL A 466 0.03 2.15 8.50
N GLU A 467 1.29 1.92 8.86
CA GLU A 467 2.36 2.91 8.74
C GLU A 467 2.69 3.17 7.26
N PHE A 468 2.81 4.44 6.87
CA PHE A 468 3.13 4.82 5.49
C PHE A 468 4.64 5.02 5.34
N HIS A 469 5.25 4.27 4.41
CA HIS A 469 6.67 4.37 4.06
C HIS A 469 6.79 4.70 2.57
N ALA A 470 7.39 5.84 2.24
CA ALA A 470 7.49 6.35 0.87
C ALA A 470 8.95 6.36 0.36
#